data_AF-A0A518JU33-F1
#
_entry.id   AF-A0A518JU33-F1
#
_cell.length_a   1.000
_cell.length_b   1.000
_cell.length_c   1.000
_cell.angle_alpha   90.00
_cell.angle_beta   90.00
_cell.angle_gamma   90.00
#
_symmetry.space_group_name_H-M   'P 1'
#
loop_
_entity.id
_entity.type
_entity.pdbx_description
1 polymer ?
#
loop_
_entity_poly.entity_id
_entity_poly.type
_entity_poly.pdbx_seq_one_letter_code
_entity_poly.pdbx_strand_id
1 'polypeptide(L)'
;MNQTTSIADSNNPAVKSAAQDANAVQDAVNLIAIVGCFHRHLMALRQSGLNGDDLNNHPVSLAFISKLNSLCRMTTEREMAAFSAIDKLSEGESVEYEVIAL
;
A
#
# COMPACT_ATOMS: atom_id res chain seq x y z
N MET A 1 -6.25 23.75 29.60
CA MET A 1 -7.11 22.83 28.84
C MET A 1 -7.33 21.59 29.68
N ASN A 2 -8.56 21.28 30.09
CA ASN A 2 -8.84 20.03 30.79
C ASN A 2 -8.92 18.91 29.76
N GLN A 3 -7.95 17.98 29.78
CA GLN A 3 -8.05 16.75 29.00
C GLN A 3 -9.14 15.86 29.60
N THR A 4 -10.11 15.48 28.78
CA THR A 4 -11.13 14.49 29.13
C THR A 4 -10.77 13.19 28.44
N THR A 5 -10.69 12.09 29.20
CA THR A 5 -10.43 10.75 28.67
C THR A 5 -11.71 9.92 28.70
N SER A 6 -11.82 8.96 27.77
CA SER A 6 -12.91 7.98 27.71
C SER A 6 -12.32 6.59 27.48
N ILE A 7 -13.05 5.55 27.89
CA ILE A 7 -12.61 4.15 27.82
C ILE A 7 -13.50 3.39 26.84
N ALA A 8 -12.88 2.72 25.87
CA ALA A 8 -13.57 1.78 24.98
C ALA A 8 -13.55 0.36 25.60
N ASP A 9 -14.73 -0.23 25.82
CA ASP A 9 -14.87 -1.55 26.45
C ASP A 9 -14.79 -2.68 25.42
N SER A 10 -13.78 -3.55 25.54
CA SER A 10 -13.59 -4.71 24.66
C SER A 10 -14.56 -5.86 24.93
N ASN A 11 -15.30 -5.85 26.04
CA ASN A 11 -16.40 -6.77 26.30
C ASN A 11 -17.69 -6.36 25.58
N ASN A 12 -17.78 -5.11 25.09
CA ASN A 12 -18.86 -4.69 24.22
C ASN A 12 -18.66 -5.34 22.83
N PRO A 13 -19.57 -6.23 22.38
CA PRO A 13 -19.41 -6.94 21.12
C PRO A 13 -19.30 -6.01 19.90
N ALA A 14 -19.96 -4.85 19.93
CA ALA A 14 -19.89 -3.87 18.84
C ALA A 14 -18.51 -3.19 18.76
N VAL A 15 -17.91 -2.85 19.90
CA VAL A 15 -16.56 -2.26 19.96
C VAL A 15 -15.50 -3.27 19.52
N LYS A 16 -15.63 -4.52 19.97
CA LYS A 16 -14.72 -5.61 19.57
C LYS A 16 -14.82 -5.94 18.08
N SER A 17 -16.03 -6.05 17.54
CA SER A 17 -16.25 -6.29 16.10
C SER A 17 -15.70 -5.14 15.26
N ALA A 18 -15.99 -3.88 15.63
CA ALA A 18 -15.48 -2.73 14.91
C ALA A 18 -13.94 -2.64 14.94
N ALA A 19 -13.30 -3.02 16.06
CA ALA A 19 -11.84 -3.09 16.16
C ALA A 19 -11.25 -4.23 15.30
N GLN A 20 -11.93 -5.39 15.24
CA GLN A 20 -11.54 -6.51 14.38
C GLN A 20 -11.68 -6.18 12.90
N ASP A 21 -12.77 -5.52 12.51
CA ASP A 21 -13.00 -5.04 11.14
C ASP A 21 -11.99 -3.95 10.76
N ALA A 22 -11.67 -3.04 11.68
CA ALA A 22 -10.65 -2.02 11.46
C ALA A 22 -9.26 -2.64 11.26
N ASN A 23 -8.91 -3.68 12.02
CA ASN A 23 -7.69 -4.45 11.82
C ASN A 23 -7.73 -5.22 10.49
N ALA A 24 -8.84 -5.88 10.16
CA ALA A 24 -8.99 -6.58 8.89
C ALA A 24 -8.91 -5.64 7.69
N VAL A 25 -9.40 -4.40 7.79
CA VAL A 25 -9.21 -3.37 6.77
C VAL A 25 -7.75 -2.96 6.66
N GLN A 26 -7.04 -2.80 7.79
CA GLN A 26 -5.60 -2.51 7.81
C GLN A 26 -4.78 -3.66 7.22
N ASP A 27 -5.14 -4.91 7.52
CA ASP A 27 -4.50 -6.13 7.03
C ASP A 27 -4.86 -6.44 5.56
N ALA A 28 -6.07 -6.03 5.13
CA ALA A 28 -6.51 -6.09 3.73
C ALA A 28 -5.81 -5.05 2.83
N VAL A 29 -5.00 -4.15 3.39
CA VAL A 29 -4.15 -3.21 2.63
C VAL A 29 -2.81 -3.87 2.28
N ASN A 30 -2.85 -5.13 1.84
CA ASN A 30 -1.69 -5.80 1.28
C ASN A 30 -1.46 -5.38 -0.19
N LEU A 31 -0.25 -5.63 -0.70
CA LEU A 31 0.17 -5.19 -2.04
C LEU A 31 -0.79 -5.66 -3.14
N ILE A 32 -1.32 -6.89 -3.02
CA ILE A 32 -2.23 -7.50 -4.01
C ILE A 32 -3.54 -6.71 -4.07
N ALA A 33 -4.15 -6.39 -2.93
CA ALA A 33 -5.41 -5.67 -2.87
C ALA A 33 -5.31 -4.26 -3.47
N ILE A 34 -4.24 -3.52 -3.13
CA ILE A 34 -4.00 -2.17 -3.64
C ILE A 34 -3.79 -2.20 -5.16
N VAL A 35 -2.90 -3.07 -5.65
CA VAL A 35 -2.60 -3.18 -7.09
C VAL A 35 -3.86 -3.57 -7.87
N GLY A 36 -4.64 -4.52 -7.38
CA GLY A 36 -5.89 -4.94 -8.02
C GLY A 36 -6.92 -3.80 -8.10
N CYS A 37 -7.05 -3.00 -7.05
CA CYS A 37 -7.91 -1.82 -7.04
C CYS A 37 -7.41 -0.73 -8.01
N PHE A 38 -6.12 -0.41 -7.94
CA PHE A 38 -5.50 0.60 -8.78
C PHE A 38 -5.65 0.27 -10.27
N HIS A 39 -5.41 -0.99 -10.65
CA HIS A 39 -5.59 -1.46 -12.03
C HIS A 39 -7.00 -1.19 -12.57
N ARG A 40 -8.06 -1.50 -11.78
CA ARG A 40 -9.45 -1.23 -12.20
C ARG A 40 -9.68 0.27 -12.43
N HIS A 41 -9.13 1.13 -11.57
CA HIS A 41 -9.28 2.59 -11.72
C HIS A 41 -8.48 3.14 -12.91
N LEU A 42 -7.26 2.67 -13.15
CA LEU A 42 -6.48 3.05 -14.34
C LEU A 42 -7.22 2.67 -15.62
N MET A 43 -7.86 1.50 -15.66
CA MET A 43 -8.66 1.08 -16.81
C MET A 43 -9.88 1.96 -17.03
N ALA A 44 -10.63 2.30 -15.98
CA ALA A 44 -11.76 3.21 -16.08
C ALA A 44 -11.34 4.61 -16.58
N LEU A 45 -10.26 5.17 -16.03
CA LEU A 45 -9.73 6.48 -16.45
C LEU A 45 -9.21 6.46 -17.89
N ARG A 46 -8.58 5.36 -18.31
CA ARG A 46 -8.16 5.18 -19.69
C ARG A 46 -9.35 5.11 -20.66
N GLN A 47 -10.40 4.40 -20.28
CA GLN A 47 -11.64 4.31 -21.06
C GLN A 47 -12.38 5.65 -21.12
N SER A 48 -12.22 6.54 -20.14
CA SER A 48 -12.73 7.92 -20.20
C SER A 48 -11.84 8.88 -21.00
N GLY A 49 -10.74 8.40 -21.60
CA GLY A 49 -9.90 9.17 -22.50
C GLY A 49 -8.60 9.72 -21.91
N LEU A 50 -8.25 9.41 -20.65
CA LEU A 50 -6.96 9.79 -20.07
C LEU A 50 -5.87 8.81 -20.49
N ASN A 51 -4.68 9.29 -20.79
CA ASN A 51 -3.62 8.47 -21.37
C ASN A 51 -2.23 9.07 -21.15
N GLY A 52 -1.21 8.21 -21.22
CA GLY A 52 0.19 8.59 -21.07
C GLY A 52 0.44 9.37 -19.77
N ASP A 53 1.12 10.51 -19.91
CA ASP A 53 1.53 11.34 -18.77
C ASP A 53 0.37 11.92 -17.98
N ASP A 54 -0.77 12.20 -18.63
CA ASP A 54 -1.97 12.69 -17.94
C ASP A 54 -2.49 11.63 -16.94
N LEU A 55 -2.57 10.38 -17.39
CA LEU A 55 -2.95 9.26 -16.52
C LEU A 55 -1.91 9.00 -15.42
N ASN A 56 -0.61 9.12 -15.73
CA ASN A 56 0.47 8.91 -14.77
C ASN A 56 0.46 9.97 -13.64
N ASN A 57 0.16 11.22 -13.98
CA ASN A 57 0.15 12.34 -13.05
C ASN A 57 -1.24 12.64 -12.47
N HIS A 58 -2.27 11.89 -12.88
CA HIS A 58 -3.62 12.06 -12.36
C HIS A 58 -3.65 11.88 -10.83
N PRO A 59 -4.37 12.74 -10.06
CA PRO A 59 -4.36 12.68 -8.60
C PRO A 59 -4.75 11.31 -8.01
N VAL A 60 -5.66 10.57 -8.67
CA VAL A 60 -6.01 9.21 -8.27
C VAL A 60 -4.79 8.28 -8.38
N SER A 61 -4.03 8.36 -9.48
CA SER A 61 -2.81 7.59 -9.67
C SER A 61 -1.78 7.92 -8.60
N LEU A 62 -1.54 9.21 -8.35
CA LEU A 62 -0.60 9.65 -7.32
C LEU A 62 -1.00 9.20 -5.90
N ALA A 63 -2.30 9.16 -5.58
CA ALA A 63 -2.77 8.67 -4.28
C ALA A 63 -2.48 7.17 -4.09
N PHE A 64 -2.70 6.35 -5.13
CA PHE A 64 -2.35 4.92 -5.09
C PHE A 64 -0.83 4.71 -5.01
N ILE A 65 -0.04 5.45 -5.79
CA ILE A 65 1.43 5.39 -5.74
C ILE A 65 1.96 5.79 -4.37
N SER A 66 1.42 6.85 -3.77
CA SER A 66 1.77 7.27 -2.40
C SER A 66 1.52 6.15 -1.39
N LYS A 67 0.40 5.43 -1.51
CA LYS A 67 0.11 4.31 -0.62
C LYS A 67 1.03 3.11 -0.85
N LEU A 68 1.36 2.78 -2.10
CA LEU A 68 2.32 1.74 -2.44
C LEU A 68 3.71 2.06 -1.88
N ASN A 69 4.15 3.32 -2.02
CA ASN A 69 5.39 3.80 -1.44
C ASN A 69 5.42 3.60 0.09
N SER A 70 4.35 4.03 0.77
CA SER A 70 4.20 3.84 2.22
C SER A 70 4.22 2.37 2.64
N LEU A 71 3.56 1.48 1.88
CA LEU A 71 3.51 0.04 2.18
C LEU A 71 4.87 -0.62 2.03
N CYS A 72 5.62 -0.28 0.98
CA CYS A 72 6.94 -0.84 0.71
C CYS A 72 8.07 -0.18 1.52
N ARG A 73 7.77 0.89 2.27
CA ARG A 73 8.73 1.74 2.97
C ARG A 73 9.89 2.13 2.04
N MET A 74 9.56 2.59 0.82
CA MET A 74 10.60 2.84 -0.19
C MET A 74 11.50 4.00 0.23
N THR A 75 12.80 3.76 0.17
CA THR A 75 13.85 4.78 0.23
C THR A 75 14.72 4.64 -1.02
N THR A 76 15.52 5.65 -1.33
CA THR A 76 16.45 5.59 -2.47
C THR A 76 17.39 4.39 -2.37
N GLU A 77 17.87 4.06 -1.18
CA GLU A 77 18.76 2.92 -0.94
C GLU A 77 18.05 1.59 -1.21
N ARG A 78 16.79 1.45 -0.78
CA ARG A 78 15.98 0.26 -1.04
C ARG A 78 15.66 0.10 -2.52
N GLU A 79 15.39 1.20 -3.22
CA GLU A 79 15.17 1.20 -4.66
C GLU A 79 16.42 0.72 -5.42
N MET A 80 17.60 1.27 -5.10
CA MET A 80 18.86 0.84 -5.71
C MET A 80 19.18 -0.63 -5.41
N ALA A 81 18.95 -1.08 -4.17
CA ALA A 81 19.14 -2.48 -3.78
C ALA A 81 18.19 -3.41 -4.54
N ALA A 82 16.93 -3.00 -4.73
CA ALA A 82 15.95 -3.75 -5.50
C ALA A 82 16.37 -3.88 -6.97
N PHE A 83 16.87 -2.81 -7.61
CA PHE A 83 17.36 -2.88 -8.99
C PHE A 83 18.55 -3.82 -9.13
N SER A 84 19.55 -3.72 -8.24
CA SER A 84 20.68 -4.66 -8.25
C SER A 84 20.24 -6.11 -8.00
N ALA A 85 19.23 -6.32 -7.14
CA ALA A 85 18.68 -7.65 -6.89
C ALA A 85 17.97 -8.23 -8.13
N ILE A 86 17.24 -7.41 -8.89
CA ILE A 86 16.60 -7.83 -10.13
C ILE A 86 17.64 -8.22 -11.19
N ASP A 87 18.73 -7.46 -11.32
CA ASP A 87 19.81 -7.80 -12.26
C ASP A 87 20.40 -9.18 -11.92
N LYS A 88 20.77 -9.41 -10.66
CA LYS A 88 21.27 -10.71 -10.18
C LYS A 88 20.28 -11.86 -10.39
N LEU A 89 19.01 -11.64 -10.04
CA LEU A 89 17.94 -12.62 -10.26
C LEU A 89 17.80 -12.95 -11.76
N SER A 90 17.96 -11.98 -12.64
CA SER A 90 17.89 -12.19 -14.10
C SER A 90 19.04 -13.04 -14.64
N GLU A 91 20.19 -13.04 -13.96
CA GLU A 91 21.37 -13.86 -14.26
C GLU A 91 21.30 -15.25 -13.59
N GLY A 92 20.23 -15.54 -12.85
CA GLY A 92 20.02 -16.81 -12.14
C GLY A 92 20.67 -16.86 -10.76
N GLU A 93 21.16 -15.74 -10.24
CA GLU A 93 21.73 -15.66 -8.90
C GLU A 93 20.65 -15.53 -7.83
N SER A 94 20.90 -16.12 -6.66
CA SER A 94 20.04 -15.92 -5.49
C SER A 94 20.41 -14.62 -4.78
N VAL A 95 19.40 -13.94 -4.24
CA VAL A 95 19.57 -12.67 -3.52
C VAL A 95 18.94 -12.77 -2.14
N GLU A 96 19.65 -12.29 -1.13
CA GLU A 96 19.07 -11.99 0.17
C GLU A 96 18.48 -10.58 0.14
N TYR A 97 17.32 -10.40 0.79
CA TYR A 97 16.66 -9.10 0.85
C TYR A 97 16.08 -8.86 2.23
N GLU A 98 15.99 -7.58 2.60
CA GLU A 98 15.47 -7.16 3.89
C GLU A 98 13.94 -7.25 3.91
N VAL A 99 13.41 -8.06 4.81
CA VAL A 99 11.98 -8.11 5.13
C VAL A 99 11.72 -7.26 6.37
N ILE A 100 10.95 -6.18 6.22
CA ILE A 100 10.54 -5.35 7.36
C ILE A 100 9.21 -5.87 7.89
N ALA A 101 9.21 -6.35 9.14
CA ALA A 101 7.99 -6.76 9.82
C ALA A 101 7.03 -5.58 10.03
N LEU A 102 5.73 -5.88 10.01
CA LEU A 102 4.65 -4.92 10.31
C LEU A 102 4.77 -4.41 11.75
#